data_AF-A0A6A9SVQ9-F1
#
_entry.id   AF-A0A6A9SVQ9-F1
#
_cell.length_a   1.000
_cell.length_b   1.000
_cell.length_c   1.000
_cell.angle_alpha   90.00
_cell.angle_beta   90.00
_cell.angle_gamma   90.00
#
_symmetry.space_group_name_H-M   'P 1'
#
loop_
_entity.id
_entity.type
_entity.pdbx_description
1 polymer ?
#
loop_
_entity_poly.entity_id
_entity_poly.type
_entity_poly.pdbx_seq_one_letter_code
_entity_poly.pdbx_strand_id
1 'polypeptide(L)'
;MEFDPADYTGKSKRDILRELVEYVVKTDEEMEEKTTRSGGQTDLNIYLCDNQGFEIGDVDHWVHQLTEDDRITGHAENFASEHTFSEDVADDDISIVTITTPAKGREDEFLFVTTDDGDYVWVITTVHSDWRDKTIERFLDYLPCLERLYLSSDDLEDLTSDIRDSRVSGFTAKYHAPNRERDATLRFTGAEPGDLEKAEDAFDAKPTRIDFDQTNSPSTAIQGANTNNGRISMRSVRDGSEPKAVETLLGITEGYQSLDRARFDVEFSPELRKLENGFTVDGFTAVELTEPDRDDAATEELVDELETHVLNGNRYRHGIRDGGTKIRVFDTEHDETFDVALEPPDIVLYARETTSALSLREFVREVYENLDSTYSLAKKQNPVAIQ
;
A
#
# COMPACT_ATOMS: atom_id res chain seq x y z
N MET A 1 -1.44 22.58 9.30
CA MET A 1 -2.50 23.00 8.37
C MET A 1 -3.77 23.00 9.17
N GLU A 2 -4.67 23.93 8.87
CA GLU A 2 -6.03 23.94 9.40
C GLU A 2 -6.92 23.85 8.17
N PHE A 3 -7.65 22.75 8.01
CA PHE A 3 -8.54 22.49 6.90
C PHE A 3 -9.92 23.08 7.25
N ASP A 4 -10.43 23.98 6.42
CA ASP A 4 -11.82 24.42 6.51
C ASP A 4 -12.68 23.55 5.57
N PRO A 5 -13.69 22.80 6.06
CA PRO A 5 -14.58 22.02 5.20
C PRO A 5 -15.21 22.86 4.08
N ALA A 6 -15.50 24.13 4.33
CA ALA A 6 -16.08 25.03 3.33
C ALA A 6 -15.14 25.30 2.15
N ASP A 7 -13.82 25.14 2.34
CA ASP A 7 -12.85 25.28 1.26
C ASP A 7 -12.92 24.09 0.31
N TYR A 8 -13.41 22.91 0.71
CA TYR A 8 -13.35 21.70 -0.13
C TYR A 8 -14.66 21.34 -0.82
N THR A 9 -15.79 21.95 -0.44
CA THR A 9 -17.09 21.70 -1.06
C THR A 9 -17.07 21.94 -2.58
N GLY A 10 -17.48 20.93 -3.36
CA GLY A 10 -17.55 20.97 -4.82
C GLY A 10 -16.20 21.03 -5.54
N LYS A 11 -15.09 20.82 -4.85
CA LYS A 11 -13.75 20.77 -5.47
C LYS A 11 -13.46 19.40 -6.05
N SER A 12 -12.86 19.38 -7.23
CA SER A 12 -12.32 18.14 -7.78
C SER A 12 -11.03 17.73 -7.05
N LYS A 13 -10.67 16.44 -7.08
CA LYS A 13 -9.36 15.93 -6.62
C LYS A 13 -8.17 16.76 -7.12
N ARG A 14 -8.25 17.21 -8.37
CA ARG A 14 -7.22 18.05 -8.99
C ARG A 14 -7.14 19.43 -8.34
N ASP A 15 -8.27 20.04 -8.01
CA ASP A 15 -8.31 21.35 -7.35
C ASP A 15 -7.84 21.24 -5.89
N ILE A 16 -8.19 20.15 -5.20
CA ILE A 16 -7.67 19.80 -3.87
C ILE A 16 -6.14 19.71 -3.94
N LEU A 17 -5.59 18.87 -4.82
CA LEU A 17 -4.14 18.71 -4.94
C LEU A 17 -3.43 20.02 -5.32
N ARG A 18 -4.05 20.87 -6.15
CA ARG A 18 -3.46 22.18 -6.50
C ARG A 18 -3.24 23.03 -5.25
N GLU A 19 -4.23 23.11 -4.37
CA GLU A 19 -4.13 23.86 -3.13
C GLU A 19 -3.09 23.24 -2.18
N LEU A 20 -3.11 21.92 -2.03
CA LEU A 20 -2.21 21.24 -1.10
C LEU A 20 -0.75 21.26 -1.55
N VAL A 21 -0.49 21.30 -2.86
CA VAL A 21 0.85 21.46 -3.43
C VAL A 21 1.46 22.81 -3.05
N GLU A 22 0.67 23.87 -2.87
CA GLU A 22 1.19 25.20 -2.49
C GLU A 22 1.97 25.17 -1.17
N TYR A 23 1.63 24.27 -0.24
CA TYR A 23 2.32 24.14 1.05
C TYR A 23 3.74 23.56 0.95
N VAL A 24 4.02 22.85 -0.15
CA VAL A 24 5.35 22.29 -0.42
C VAL A 24 6.09 23.06 -1.51
N VAL A 25 5.55 24.21 -1.94
CA VAL A 25 6.28 25.14 -2.81
C VAL A 25 7.47 25.75 -2.08
N LYS A 26 8.59 25.83 -2.79
CA LYS A 26 9.89 26.30 -2.31
C LYS A 26 10.56 27.16 -3.38
N THR A 27 11.34 28.12 -2.91
CA THR A 27 12.22 28.94 -3.74
C THR A 27 13.44 28.13 -4.22
N ASP A 28 14.11 28.58 -5.29
CA ASP A 28 15.31 27.91 -5.81
C ASP A 28 16.43 27.79 -4.74
N GLU A 29 16.60 28.80 -3.88
CA GLU A 29 17.58 28.77 -2.79
C GLU A 29 17.25 27.70 -1.74
N GLU A 30 15.97 27.58 -1.37
CA GLU A 30 15.50 26.52 -0.45
C GLU A 30 15.62 25.13 -1.06
N MET A 31 15.43 25.01 -2.38
CA MET A 31 15.62 23.75 -3.12
C MET A 31 17.09 23.32 -3.13
N GLU A 32 18.03 24.25 -3.28
CA GLU A 32 19.47 23.95 -3.24
C GLU A 32 19.96 23.60 -1.84
N GLU A 33 19.50 24.31 -0.79
CA GLU A 33 19.87 24.01 0.61
C GLU A 33 19.42 22.61 1.06
N LYS A 34 18.28 22.11 0.56
CA LYS A 34 17.73 20.79 0.91
C LYS A 34 18.64 19.61 0.55
N THR A 35 19.53 19.76 -0.42
CA THR A 35 20.48 18.68 -0.78
C THR A 35 21.47 18.35 0.34
N THR A 36 21.62 19.21 1.37
CA THR A 36 22.68 19.10 2.38
C THR A 36 22.24 18.97 3.84
N ARG A 37 20.94 19.11 4.19
CA ARG A 37 20.49 19.02 5.59
C ARG A 37 19.14 18.32 5.78
N SER A 38 19.15 17.35 6.71
CA SER A 38 17.99 16.61 7.25
C SER A 38 17.17 17.45 8.25
N GLY A 39 16.69 18.63 7.83
CA GLY A 39 15.82 19.48 8.65
C GLY A 39 14.35 19.08 8.49
N GLY A 40 13.64 18.87 9.61
CA GLY A 40 12.24 18.47 9.67
C GLY A 40 11.33 19.33 8.80
N GLN A 41 10.95 18.79 7.65
CA GLN A 41 10.11 19.46 6.68
C GLN A 41 8.73 18.83 6.63
N THR A 42 7.77 19.71 6.40
CA THR A 42 6.38 19.38 6.18
C THR A 42 6.25 18.86 4.74
N ASP A 43 6.26 17.54 4.58
CA ASP A 43 5.99 16.88 3.30
C ASP A 43 4.47 16.76 3.10
N LEU A 44 4.00 16.91 1.87
CA LEU A 44 2.64 16.52 1.50
C LEU A 44 2.62 15.01 1.29
N ASN A 45 1.79 14.30 2.04
CA ASN A 45 1.66 12.84 1.98
C ASN A 45 0.25 12.48 1.52
N ILE A 46 0.17 11.48 0.64
CA ILE A 46 -1.07 10.85 0.21
C ILE A 46 -0.94 9.37 0.52
N TYR A 47 -1.84 8.84 1.33
CA TYR A 47 -2.03 7.41 1.52
C TYR A 47 -3.16 6.95 0.62
N LEU A 48 -2.91 5.88 -0.11
CA LEU A 48 -3.89 5.23 -0.95
C LEU A 48 -4.39 4.01 -0.20
N CYS A 49 -5.70 3.98 0.01
CA CYS A 49 -6.37 2.88 0.67
C CYS A 49 -7.43 2.27 -0.26
N ASP A 50 -7.54 0.96 -0.23
CA ASP A 50 -8.68 0.21 -0.74
C ASP A 50 -9.87 0.44 0.17
N ASN A 51 -11.03 0.68 -0.42
CA ASN A 51 -12.25 0.96 0.31
C ASN A 51 -12.99 -0.34 0.62
N GLN A 52 -12.96 -0.76 1.88
CA GLN A 52 -13.62 -1.97 2.37
C GLN A 52 -15.00 -1.68 2.97
N GLY A 53 -15.69 -0.66 2.44
CA GLY A 53 -17.02 -0.22 2.89
C GLY A 53 -17.02 0.99 3.80
N PHE A 54 -15.95 1.80 3.78
CA PHE A 54 -15.94 3.13 4.36
C PHE A 54 -16.81 4.09 3.53
N GLU A 55 -17.76 4.74 4.19
CA GLU A 55 -18.53 5.85 3.66
C GLU A 55 -18.14 7.15 4.40
N ILE A 56 -18.16 8.27 3.68
CA ILE A 56 -17.92 9.58 4.29
C ILE A 56 -19.01 9.87 5.34
N GLY A 57 -18.60 10.20 6.56
CA GLY A 57 -19.48 10.39 7.72
C GLY A 57 -19.49 9.21 8.71
N ASP A 58 -18.84 8.09 8.38
CA ASP A 58 -18.85 6.87 9.22
C ASP A 58 -17.64 6.73 10.15
N VAL A 59 -16.76 7.74 10.29
CA VAL A 59 -15.58 7.62 11.15
C VAL A 59 -15.96 7.26 12.59
N ASP A 60 -17.01 7.87 13.15
CA ASP A 60 -17.48 7.58 14.51
C ASP A 60 -17.94 6.11 14.65
N HIS A 61 -18.63 5.59 13.64
CA HIS A 61 -19.06 4.19 13.61
C HIS A 61 -17.86 3.23 13.66
N TRP A 62 -16.87 3.46 12.80
CA TRP A 62 -15.69 2.59 12.71
C TRP A 62 -14.78 2.70 13.93
N VAL A 63 -14.59 3.90 14.48
CA VAL A 63 -13.86 4.11 15.73
C VAL A 63 -14.54 3.38 16.89
N HIS A 64 -15.87 3.38 16.96
CA HIS A 64 -16.60 2.60 17.95
C HIS A 64 -16.34 1.10 17.81
N GLN A 65 -16.32 0.57 16.58
CA GLN A 65 -15.98 -0.84 16.35
C GLN A 65 -14.59 -1.18 16.87
N LEU A 66 -13.59 -0.28 16.78
CA LEU A 66 -12.22 -0.49 17.32
C LEU A 66 -12.19 -0.83 18.81
N THR A 67 -13.23 -0.47 19.55
CA THR A 67 -13.33 -0.68 20.99
C THR A 67 -14.30 -1.79 21.39
N GLU A 68 -15.18 -2.23 20.49
CA GLU A 68 -16.26 -3.17 20.79
C GLU A 68 -16.10 -4.55 20.13
N ASP A 69 -15.28 -4.69 19.08
CA ASP A 69 -15.08 -5.98 18.42
C ASP A 69 -14.02 -6.82 19.15
N ASP A 70 -14.43 -7.98 19.67
CA ASP A 70 -13.57 -8.94 20.38
C ASP A 70 -12.38 -9.46 19.53
N ARG A 71 -12.42 -9.28 18.20
CA ARG A 71 -11.34 -9.65 17.28
C ARG A 71 -10.20 -8.62 17.25
N ILE A 72 -10.45 -7.41 17.73
CA ILE A 72 -9.49 -6.31 17.63
C ILE A 72 -8.41 -6.43 18.70
N THR A 73 -7.17 -6.20 18.28
CA THR A 73 -6.02 -6.36 19.17
C THR A 73 -6.02 -5.30 20.26
N GLY A 74 -5.48 -5.63 21.45
CA GLY A 74 -5.34 -4.65 22.54
C GLY A 74 -4.49 -3.41 22.18
N HIS A 75 -3.73 -3.46 21.07
CA HIS A 75 -3.02 -2.30 20.56
C HIS A 75 -3.95 -1.25 19.95
N ALA A 76 -4.95 -1.68 19.18
CA ALA A 76 -5.95 -0.80 18.57
C ALA A 76 -6.89 -0.21 19.64
N GLU A 77 -7.33 -1.02 20.61
CA GLU A 77 -8.12 -0.54 21.75
C GLU A 77 -7.36 0.53 22.54
N ASN A 78 -6.08 0.28 22.85
CA ASN A 78 -5.25 1.27 23.55
C ASN A 78 -5.07 2.53 22.73
N PHE A 79 -4.85 2.41 21.41
CA PHE A 79 -4.75 3.57 20.52
C PHE A 79 -6.03 4.41 20.52
N ALA A 80 -7.19 3.79 20.39
CA ALA A 80 -8.49 4.47 20.45
C ALA A 80 -8.72 5.15 21.80
N SER A 81 -8.24 4.55 22.90
CA SER A 81 -8.36 5.16 24.25
C SER A 81 -7.45 6.38 24.47
N GLU A 82 -6.35 6.48 23.73
CA GLU A 82 -5.36 7.56 23.84
C GLU A 82 -5.71 8.79 22.98
N HIS A 83 -6.68 8.65 22.07
CA HIS A 83 -7.03 9.65 21.06
C HIS A 83 -8.53 9.96 21.07
N THR A 84 -8.91 11.09 20.50
CA THR A 84 -10.30 11.39 20.13
C THR A 84 -10.36 11.68 18.65
N PHE A 85 -11.47 11.30 18.03
CA PHE A 85 -11.67 11.38 16.58
C PHE A 85 -12.91 12.23 16.32
N SER A 86 -12.84 13.06 15.28
CA SER A 86 -14.01 13.75 14.74
C SER A 86 -13.92 13.80 13.22
N GLU A 87 -15.06 13.91 12.58
CA GLU A 87 -15.18 14.01 11.13
C GLU A 87 -16.10 15.18 10.78
N ASP A 88 -15.59 16.08 9.95
CA ASP A 88 -16.34 17.19 9.37
C ASP A 88 -16.50 16.92 7.86
N VAL A 89 -17.74 16.62 7.46
CA VAL A 89 -18.06 16.31 6.06
C VAL A 89 -18.11 17.60 5.23
N ALA A 90 -17.25 17.68 4.21
CA ALA A 90 -17.16 18.81 3.31
C ALA A 90 -18.02 18.64 2.05
N ASP A 91 -18.14 17.39 1.57
CA ASP A 91 -18.96 16.96 0.43
C ASP A 91 -19.28 15.45 0.53
N ASP A 92 -20.08 14.92 -0.39
CA ASP A 92 -20.45 13.49 -0.42
C ASP A 92 -19.22 12.56 -0.57
N ASP A 93 -18.14 13.05 -1.18
CA ASP A 93 -16.90 12.31 -1.45
C ASP A 93 -15.69 12.81 -0.62
N ILE A 94 -15.88 13.83 0.22
CA ILE A 94 -14.78 14.51 0.94
C ILE A 94 -15.15 14.77 2.41
N SER A 95 -14.27 14.37 3.31
CA SER A 95 -14.32 14.77 4.72
C SER A 95 -12.96 15.13 5.29
N ILE A 96 -12.99 15.91 6.36
CA ILE A 96 -11.82 16.21 7.17
C ILE A 96 -11.94 15.38 8.44
N VAL A 97 -10.96 14.53 8.68
CA VAL A 97 -10.85 13.70 9.87
C VAL A 97 -9.81 14.31 10.78
N THR A 98 -10.19 14.55 12.02
CA THR A 98 -9.33 15.15 13.04
C THR A 98 -9.03 14.12 14.12
N ILE A 99 -7.75 13.90 14.38
CA ILE A 99 -7.26 13.05 15.46
C ILE A 99 -6.62 13.96 16.52
N THR A 100 -7.25 14.05 17.69
CA THR A 100 -6.69 14.76 18.84
C THR A 100 -5.95 13.77 19.73
N THR A 101 -4.76 14.16 20.22
CA THR A 101 -4.03 13.46 21.28
C THR A 101 -4.08 14.31 22.57
N PRO A 102 -5.07 14.11 23.46
CA PRO A 102 -5.32 14.99 24.60
C PRO A 102 -4.14 15.11 25.57
N ALA A 103 -3.43 14.01 25.82
CA ALA A 103 -2.25 13.97 26.69
C ALA A 103 -1.11 14.89 26.22
N LYS A 104 -1.16 15.33 24.96
CA LYS A 104 -0.16 16.16 24.29
C LYS A 104 -0.71 17.52 23.88
N GLY A 105 -2.01 17.76 24.06
CA GLY A 105 -2.70 18.98 23.63
C GLY A 105 -2.49 19.25 22.14
N ARG A 106 -2.49 18.19 21.32
CA ARG A 106 -2.23 18.24 19.89
C ARG A 106 -3.44 17.76 19.12
N GLU A 107 -3.66 18.40 17.98
CA GLU A 107 -4.67 18.06 17.00
C GLU A 107 -3.99 17.96 15.64
N ASP A 108 -4.29 16.88 14.92
CA ASP A 108 -3.79 16.60 13.59
C ASP A 108 -4.99 16.32 12.68
N GLU A 109 -5.02 16.96 11.51
CA GLU A 109 -6.12 16.85 10.56
C GLU A 109 -5.67 16.15 9.27
N PHE A 110 -6.61 15.44 8.67
CA PHE A 110 -6.40 14.57 7.52
C PHE A 110 -7.59 14.72 6.56
N LEU A 111 -7.31 14.94 5.28
CA LEU A 111 -8.37 15.04 4.27
C LEU A 111 -8.62 13.65 3.66
N PHE A 112 -9.83 13.15 3.78
CA PHE A 112 -10.28 11.89 3.20
C PHE A 112 -11.05 12.20 1.92
N VAL A 113 -10.65 11.59 0.81
CA VAL A 113 -11.27 11.80 -0.50
C VAL A 113 -11.54 10.44 -1.15
N THR A 114 -12.80 10.09 -1.33
CA THR A 114 -13.19 8.85 -2.02
C THR A 114 -13.02 8.99 -3.53
N THR A 115 -12.80 7.87 -4.22
CA THR A 115 -12.76 7.88 -5.69
C THR A 115 -14.15 7.83 -6.32
N ASP A 116 -14.27 8.27 -7.58
CA ASP A 116 -15.54 8.39 -8.30
C ASP A 116 -16.28 7.04 -8.44
N ASP A 117 -15.52 5.94 -8.44
CA ASP A 117 -16.02 4.56 -8.43
C ASP A 117 -16.29 4.01 -7.02
N GLY A 118 -15.84 4.70 -5.98
CA GLY A 118 -15.98 4.32 -4.57
C GLY A 118 -14.96 3.29 -4.10
N ASP A 119 -14.13 2.73 -4.99
CA ASP A 119 -13.24 1.62 -4.68
C ASP A 119 -12.04 2.02 -3.81
N TYR A 120 -11.66 3.30 -3.81
CA TYR A 120 -10.46 3.77 -3.10
C TYR A 120 -10.71 5.03 -2.30
N VAL A 121 -9.88 5.22 -1.27
CA VAL A 121 -9.85 6.44 -0.45
C VAL A 121 -8.43 7.00 -0.44
N TRP A 122 -8.32 8.30 -0.70
CA TRP A 122 -7.08 9.06 -0.54
C TRP A 122 -7.10 9.76 0.80
N VAL A 123 -6.09 9.50 1.62
CA VAL A 123 -5.90 10.19 2.90
C VAL A 123 -4.71 11.13 2.76
N ILE A 124 -4.98 12.43 2.77
CA ILE A 124 -4.00 13.47 2.45
C ILE A 124 -3.64 14.27 3.70
N THR A 125 -2.35 14.49 3.92
CA THR A 125 -1.88 15.24 5.08
C THR A 125 -0.53 15.88 4.88
N THR A 126 -0.26 16.92 5.66
CA THR A 126 1.06 17.52 5.78
C THR A 126 1.67 17.33 7.17
N VAL A 127 1.11 16.43 7.98
CA VAL A 127 1.60 16.17 9.34
C VAL A 127 3.02 15.60 9.28
N HIS A 128 3.89 16.13 10.13
CA HIS A 128 5.30 15.72 10.20
C HIS A 128 5.42 14.24 10.65
N SER A 129 6.44 13.53 10.15
CA SER A 129 6.65 12.09 10.39
C SER A 129 6.61 11.69 11.86
N ASP A 130 7.18 12.52 12.75
CA ASP A 130 7.22 12.27 14.20
C ASP A 130 5.84 12.03 14.85
N TRP A 131 4.79 12.55 14.21
CA TRP A 131 3.40 12.43 14.62
C TRP A 131 2.58 11.56 13.69
N ARG A 132 2.76 11.72 12.38
CA ARG A 132 2.06 10.97 11.34
C ARG A 132 2.12 9.46 11.56
N ASP A 133 3.30 8.94 11.92
CA ASP A 133 3.54 7.51 12.17
C ASP A 133 2.87 7.02 13.49
N LYS A 134 2.45 7.94 14.35
CA LYS A 134 1.76 7.68 15.63
C LYS A 134 0.27 7.96 15.59
N THR A 135 -0.22 8.69 14.59
CA THR A 135 -1.62 9.07 14.42
C THR A 135 -2.20 8.38 13.19
N ILE A 136 -2.16 9.01 12.02
CA ILE A 136 -2.88 8.53 10.84
C ILE A 136 -2.37 7.19 10.32
N GLU A 137 -1.06 6.92 10.34
CA GLU A 137 -0.57 5.61 9.86
C GLU A 137 -1.11 4.47 10.74
N ARG A 138 -1.14 4.67 12.07
CA ARG A 138 -1.75 3.71 13.00
C ARG A 138 -3.26 3.62 12.86
N PHE A 139 -3.91 4.75 12.62
CA PHE A 139 -5.36 4.76 12.44
C PHE A 139 -5.74 3.94 11.21
N LEU A 140 -5.05 4.13 10.09
CA LEU A 140 -5.23 3.33 8.88
C LEU A 140 -4.87 1.86 9.09
N ASP A 141 -3.87 1.54 9.93
CA ASP A 141 -3.53 0.15 10.26
C ASP A 141 -4.58 -0.56 11.12
N TYR A 142 -5.46 0.19 11.79
CA TYR A 142 -6.47 -0.38 12.69
C TYR A 142 -7.87 -0.31 12.14
N LEU A 143 -8.18 0.59 11.21
CA LEU A 143 -9.49 0.70 10.61
C LEU A 143 -9.80 -0.54 9.76
N PRO A 144 -10.84 -1.34 10.10
CA PRO A 144 -11.17 -2.54 9.32
C PRO A 144 -11.81 -2.22 7.97
N CYS A 145 -12.30 -0.99 7.78
CA CYS A 145 -12.97 -0.53 6.57
C CYS A 145 -12.05 0.12 5.53
N LEU A 146 -10.76 0.26 5.84
CA LEU A 146 -9.76 0.78 4.93
C LEU A 146 -8.52 -0.09 5.01
N GLU A 147 -7.95 -0.44 3.88
CA GLU A 147 -6.68 -1.16 3.83
C GLU A 147 -5.70 -0.37 2.98
N ARG A 148 -4.48 -0.17 3.47
CA ARG A 148 -3.46 0.52 2.67
C ARG A 148 -3.10 -0.34 1.46
N LEU A 149 -3.06 0.28 0.28
CA LEU A 149 -2.63 -0.42 -0.91
C LEU A 149 -1.18 -0.88 -0.76
N TYR A 150 -0.88 -2.01 -1.38
CA TYR A 150 0.46 -2.57 -1.40
C TYR A 150 0.83 -3.01 -2.82
N LEU A 151 2.00 -2.59 -3.28
CA LEU A 151 2.55 -2.97 -4.58
C LEU A 151 3.91 -3.63 -4.44
N SER A 152 4.25 -4.49 -5.40
CA SER A 152 5.59 -5.08 -5.47
C SER A 152 6.64 -4.00 -5.79
N SER A 153 7.91 -4.32 -5.56
CA SER A 153 9.01 -3.42 -5.93
C SER A 153 9.09 -3.17 -7.44
N ASP A 154 8.77 -4.19 -8.25
CA ASP A 154 8.75 -4.08 -9.71
C ASP A 154 7.66 -3.07 -10.14
N ASP A 155 6.48 -3.15 -9.52
CA ASP A 155 5.38 -2.20 -9.76
C ASP A 155 5.77 -0.76 -9.34
N LEU A 156 6.56 -0.58 -8.28
CA LEU A 156 7.08 0.75 -7.89
C LEU A 156 8.06 1.32 -8.94
N GLU A 157 8.90 0.47 -9.51
CA GLU A 157 9.83 0.88 -10.55
C GLU A 157 9.07 1.29 -11.82
N ASP A 158 8.06 0.51 -12.23
CA ASP A 158 7.17 0.83 -13.34
C ASP A 158 6.50 2.19 -13.12
N LEU A 159 5.92 2.42 -11.93
CA LEU A 159 5.30 3.69 -11.56
C LEU A 159 6.23 4.89 -11.67
N THR A 160 7.50 4.71 -11.30
CA THR A 160 8.47 5.82 -11.29
C THR A 160 9.03 6.07 -12.69
N SER A 161 9.19 5.01 -13.48
CA SER A 161 9.72 5.05 -14.84
C SER A 161 8.79 5.78 -15.82
N ASP A 162 7.48 5.68 -15.61
CA ASP A 162 6.47 6.38 -16.43
C ASP A 162 6.35 7.87 -16.14
N ILE A 163 6.99 8.36 -15.07
CA ILE A 163 6.99 9.78 -14.73
C ILE A 163 7.84 10.55 -15.75
N ARG A 164 7.20 11.43 -16.52
CA ARG A 164 7.87 12.22 -17.56
C ARG A 164 8.99 13.11 -17.01
N ASP A 165 10.15 13.08 -17.69
CA ASP A 165 11.34 13.88 -17.35
C ASP A 165 11.80 13.68 -15.89
N SER A 166 11.46 12.52 -15.32
CA SER A 166 11.91 12.07 -14.01
C SER A 166 13.27 11.39 -14.12
N ARG A 167 13.98 11.39 -13.00
CA ARG A 167 15.09 10.49 -12.73
C ARG A 167 14.92 9.96 -11.32
N VAL A 168 15.27 8.71 -11.11
CA VAL A 168 15.41 8.16 -9.75
C VAL A 168 16.56 8.91 -9.07
N SER A 169 16.28 9.57 -7.96
CA SER A 169 17.28 10.30 -7.18
C SER A 169 17.79 9.49 -5.99
N GLY A 170 17.08 8.43 -5.62
CA GLY A 170 17.53 7.44 -4.65
C GLY A 170 16.47 6.37 -4.41
N PHE A 171 16.82 5.36 -3.62
CA PHE A 171 15.88 4.36 -3.17
C PHE A 171 16.27 3.81 -1.79
N THR A 172 15.29 3.24 -1.11
CA THR A 172 15.47 2.53 0.15
C THR A 172 14.96 1.11 0.00
N ALA A 173 15.83 0.15 0.27
CA ALA A 173 15.50 -1.26 0.32
C ALA A 173 15.55 -1.74 1.78
N LYS A 174 14.56 -2.54 2.18
CA LYS A 174 14.58 -3.22 3.46
C LYS A 174 15.01 -4.66 3.20
N TYR A 175 16.18 -5.02 3.66
CA TYR A 175 16.70 -6.37 3.58
C TYR A 175 16.29 -7.16 4.82
N HIS A 176 15.59 -8.26 4.59
CA HIS A 176 15.26 -9.25 5.61
C HIS A 176 16.17 -10.43 5.35
N ALA A 177 17.12 -10.68 6.25
CA ALA A 177 18.00 -11.84 6.07
C ALA A 177 17.16 -13.12 6.19
N PRO A 178 17.23 -14.06 5.22
CA PRO A 178 16.71 -15.40 5.45
C PRO A 178 17.45 -15.94 6.67
N ASN A 179 16.71 -16.23 7.75
CA ASN A 179 17.18 -16.45 9.14
C ASN A 179 17.21 -15.21 10.08
N ARG A 180 16.19 -14.35 9.98
CA ARG A 180 15.36 -13.77 11.07
C ARG A 180 15.95 -13.21 12.38
N GLU A 181 17.25 -12.93 12.48
CA GLU A 181 17.77 -12.19 13.64
C GLU A 181 18.14 -10.74 13.35
N ARG A 182 18.18 -10.29 12.08
CA ARG A 182 18.64 -8.93 11.71
C ARG A 182 17.95 -8.38 10.48
N ASP A 183 17.34 -7.22 10.65
CA ASP A 183 16.88 -6.37 9.56
C ASP A 183 17.96 -5.36 9.21
N ALA A 184 18.18 -5.14 7.91
CA ALA A 184 19.05 -4.08 7.43
C ALA A 184 18.27 -3.14 6.51
N THR A 185 18.46 -1.83 6.67
CA THR A 185 17.93 -0.84 5.72
C THR A 185 19.09 -0.32 4.89
N LEU A 186 19.04 -0.58 3.58
CA LEU A 186 20.00 -0.05 2.61
C LEU A 186 19.42 1.19 1.97
N ARG A 187 20.15 2.31 2.05
CA ARG A 187 19.76 3.57 1.43
C ARG A 187 20.80 3.95 0.39
N PHE A 188 20.34 4.09 -0.84
CA PHE A 188 21.16 4.51 -1.98
C PHE A 188 20.79 5.93 -2.38
N THR A 189 21.79 6.77 -2.58
CA THR A 189 21.63 8.17 -3.00
C THR A 189 22.31 8.38 -4.34
N GLY A 190 21.57 8.92 -5.32
CA GLY A 190 22.02 9.09 -6.71
C GLY A 190 22.01 7.77 -7.47
N ALA A 191 20.84 7.36 -7.96
CA ALA A 191 20.67 6.13 -8.71
C ALA A 191 20.89 6.37 -10.21
N GLU A 192 21.93 5.76 -10.77
CA GLU A 192 22.11 5.64 -12.21
C GLU A 192 21.26 4.47 -12.75
N PRO A 193 20.91 4.46 -14.05
CA PRO A 193 20.25 3.31 -14.67
C PRO A 193 21.01 2.01 -14.39
N GLY A 194 20.30 0.99 -13.90
CA GLY A 194 20.85 -0.31 -13.49
C GLY A 194 21.46 -0.36 -12.08
N ASP A 195 21.42 0.72 -11.29
CA ASP A 195 21.86 0.65 -9.89
C ASP A 195 20.86 -0.08 -8.98
N LEU A 196 19.58 -0.10 -9.35
CA LEU A 196 18.56 -0.95 -8.72
C LEU A 196 18.89 -2.44 -8.94
N GLU A 197 19.05 -2.85 -10.20
CA GLU A 197 19.45 -4.22 -10.57
C GLU A 197 20.74 -4.66 -9.86
N LYS A 198 21.77 -3.80 -9.80
CA LYS A 198 23.01 -4.14 -9.07
C LYS A 198 22.81 -4.28 -7.57
N ALA A 199 21.89 -3.52 -6.97
CA ALA A 199 21.62 -3.61 -5.55
C ALA A 199 20.87 -4.90 -5.22
N GLU A 200 19.95 -5.30 -6.10
CA GLU A 200 19.30 -6.61 -6.07
C GLU A 200 20.33 -7.73 -6.19
N ASP A 201 21.15 -7.75 -7.26
CA ASP A 201 22.20 -8.76 -7.48
C ASP A 201 23.20 -8.88 -6.31
N ALA A 202 23.54 -7.75 -5.67
CA ALA A 202 24.60 -7.71 -4.66
C ALA A 202 24.11 -7.93 -3.23
N PHE A 203 22.86 -7.58 -2.94
CA PHE A 203 22.31 -7.56 -1.58
C PHE A 203 21.02 -8.36 -1.43
N ASP A 204 20.49 -8.92 -2.52
CA ASP A 204 19.23 -9.68 -2.53
C ASP A 204 18.10 -8.86 -1.91
N ALA A 205 18.01 -7.59 -2.36
CA ALA A 205 17.18 -6.58 -1.73
C ALA A 205 16.48 -5.70 -2.78
N LYS A 206 15.14 -5.75 -2.79
CA LYS A 206 14.31 -4.93 -3.65
C LYS A 206 13.85 -3.62 -2.98
N PRO A 207 13.58 -2.54 -3.75
CA PRO A 207 13.21 -1.25 -3.19
C PRO A 207 11.82 -1.27 -2.55
N THR A 208 11.71 -0.76 -1.32
CA THR A 208 10.42 -0.50 -0.64
C THR A 208 10.00 0.96 -0.75
N ARG A 209 10.93 1.83 -1.19
CA ARG A 209 10.72 3.25 -1.46
C ARG A 209 11.62 3.69 -2.59
N ILE A 210 11.07 4.44 -3.53
CA ILE A 210 11.82 5.11 -4.60
C ILE A 210 11.65 6.61 -4.44
N ASP A 211 12.76 7.32 -4.29
CA ASP A 211 12.83 8.78 -4.31
C ASP A 211 13.09 9.25 -5.75
N PHE A 212 12.31 10.20 -6.24
CA PHE A 212 12.39 10.71 -7.60
C PHE A 212 12.54 12.23 -7.65
N ASP A 213 13.26 12.69 -8.66
CA ASP A 213 13.40 14.10 -9.01
C ASP A 213 12.90 14.29 -10.45
N GLN A 214 12.01 15.26 -10.69
CA GLN A 214 11.71 15.70 -12.06
C GLN A 214 12.42 16.99 -12.39
N THR A 215 12.94 17.10 -13.61
CA THR A 215 13.63 18.31 -14.07
C THR A 215 12.76 19.07 -15.07
N ASN A 216 13.00 20.38 -15.19
CA ASN A 216 12.45 21.22 -16.28
C ASN A 216 13.59 22.00 -16.98
N SER A 217 14.81 21.48 -16.91
CA SER A 217 16.07 22.03 -17.45
C SER A 217 16.41 23.48 -17.01
N PRO A 218 17.55 23.75 -16.34
CA PRO A 218 18.62 22.83 -15.96
C PRO A 218 18.48 22.25 -14.54
N SER A 219 17.47 22.65 -13.76
CA SER A 219 17.35 22.29 -12.34
C SER A 219 16.08 21.49 -12.01
N THR A 220 16.16 20.74 -10.91
CA THR A 220 15.06 19.95 -10.33
C THR A 220 13.86 20.84 -10.06
N ALA A 221 12.70 20.43 -10.57
CA ALA A 221 11.42 21.10 -10.41
C ALA A 221 10.61 20.53 -9.26
N ILE A 222 10.70 19.21 -9.05
CA ILE A 222 9.85 18.46 -8.14
C ILE A 222 10.70 17.38 -7.50
N GLN A 223 10.57 17.21 -6.18
CA GLN A 223 11.15 16.07 -5.46
C GLN A 223 10.06 15.37 -4.66
N GLY A 224 9.94 14.07 -4.91
CA GLY A 224 8.97 13.23 -4.24
C GLY A 224 9.51 11.84 -4.00
N ALA A 225 8.64 10.98 -3.51
CA ALA A 225 8.90 9.56 -3.41
C ALA A 225 7.59 8.79 -3.36
N ASN A 226 7.68 7.52 -3.72
CA ASN A 226 6.62 6.55 -3.55
C ASN A 226 7.12 5.36 -2.74
N THR A 227 6.22 4.65 -2.06
CA THR A 227 6.52 3.45 -1.27
C THR A 227 5.59 2.32 -1.64
N ASN A 228 6.05 1.09 -1.38
CA ASN A 228 5.29 -0.13 -1.64
C ASN A 228 4.02 -0.26 -0.80
N ASN A 229 3.85 0.55 0.26
CA ASN A 229 2.69 0.52 1.14
C ASN A 229 1.81 1.78 0.93
N GLY A 230 1.44 2.05 -0.32
CA GLY A 230 0.42 3.02 -0.69
C GLY A 230 0.72 4.48 -0.39
N ARG A 231 1.92 4.84 0.09
CA ARG A 231 2.27 6.21 0.48
C ARG A 231 3.09 6.94 -0.58
N ILE A 232 2.53 8.03 -1.09
CA ILE A 232 3.22 9.00 -1.95
C ILE A 232 3.55 10.23 -1.11
N SER A 233 4.78 10.73 -1.23
CA SER A 233 5.24 11.94 -0.54
C SER A 233 5.80 12.95 -1.52
N MET A 234 5.35 14.19 -1.45
CA MET A 234 5.90 15.34 -2.16
C MET A 234 6.65 16.22 -1.16
N ARG A 235 7.97 16.31 -1.32
CA ARG A 235 8.85 17.03 -0.38
C ARG A 235 9.05 18.48 -0.78
N SER A 236 9.08 18.73 -2.09
CA SER A 236 9.38 20.04 -2.61
C SER A 236 8.92 20.22 -4.04
N VAL A 237 8.36 21.40 -4.30
CA VAL A 237 7.96 21.85 -5.63
C VAL A 237 8.55 23.23 -5.82
N ARG A 238 9.25 23.44 -6.93
CA ARG A 238 9.75 24.76 -7.28
C ARG A 238 8.59 25.65 -7.70
N ASP A 239 8.63 26.90 -7.26
CA ASP A 239 7.69 27.96 -7.68
C ASP A 239 7.49 27.97 -9.21
N GLY A 240 6.23 27.94 -9.65
CA GLY A 240 5.84 27.84 -11.06
C GLY A 240 5.82 26.41 -11.64
N SER A 241 6.15 25.38 -10.85
CA SER A 241 6.09 23.96 -11.24
C SER A 241 4.90 23.22 -10.62
N GLU A 242 3.99 23.91 -9.95
CA GLU A 242 2.81 23.37 -9.25
C GLU A 242 1.91 22.57 -10.20
N PRO A 243 1.57 23.06 -11.41
CA PRO A 243 0.76 22.27 -12.34
C PRO A 243 1.42 20.92 -12.68
N LYS A 244 2.74 20.90 -12.84
CA LYS A 244 3.50 19.67 -13.12
C LYS A 244 3.50 18.74 -11.90
N ALA A 245 3.57 19.28 -10.68
CA ALA A 245 3.48 18.50 -9.45
C ALA A 245 2.09 17.88 -9.25
N VAL A 246 1.02 18.61 -9.57
CA VAL A 246 -0.35 18.07 -9.52
C VAL A 246 -0.52 16.92 -10.51
N GLU A 247 -0.11 17.09 -11.77
CA GLU A 247 -0.18 15.99 -12.76
C GLU A 247 0.65 14.79 -12.35
N THR A 248 1.80 15.03 -11.71
CA THR A 248 2.65 13.96 -11.19
C THR A 248 1.94 13.18 -10.10
N LEU A 249 1.36 13.87 -9.12
CA LEU A 249 0.64 13.21 -8.03
C LEU A 249 -0.54 12.42 -8.58
N LEU A 250 -1.37 13.03 -9.44
CA LEU A 250 -2.49 12.35 -10.10
C LEU A 250 -2.05 11.11 -10.87
N GLY A 251 -1.03 11.25 -11.74
CA GLY A 251 -0.52 10.15 -12.53
C GLY A 251 0.03 8.99 -11.68
N ILE A 252 0.76 9.30 -10.60
CA ILE A 252 1.26 8.27 -9.69
C ILE A 252 0.10 7.61 -8.94
N THR A 253 -0.89 8.38 -8.43
CA THR A 253 -2.03 7.82 -7.70
C THR A 253 -2.89 6.92 -8.59
N GLU A 254 -3.19 7.36 -9.81
CA GLU A 254 -3.99 6.60 -10.79
C GLU A 254 -3.22 5.36 -11.28
N GLY A 255 -1.91 5.49 -11.51
CA GLY A 255 -1.04 4.37 -11.84
C GLY A 255 -1.01 3.32 -10.73
N TYR A 256 -0.93 3.75 -9.46
CA TYR A 256 -0.91 2.86 -8.31
C TYR A 256 -2.20 2.04 -8.22
N GLN A 257 -3.35 2.70 -8.33
CA GLN A 257 -4.67 2.07 -8.33
C GLN A 257 -4.85 1.14 -9.53
N SER A 258 -4.34 1.54 -10.71
CA SER A 258 -4.41 0.71 -11.92
C SER A 258 -3.60 -0.58 -11.76
N LEU A 259 -2.39 -0.49 -11.20
CA LEU A 259 -1.55 -1.65 -10.92
C LEU A 259 -2.18 -2.53 -9.84
N ASP A 260 -2.68 -1.94 -8.76
CA ASP A 260 -3.39 -2.68 -7.70
C ASP A 260 -4.53 -3.53 -8.29
N ARG A 261 -5.41 -2.94 -9.11
CA ARG A 261 -6.45 -3.70 -9.83
C ARG A 261 -5.87 -4.77 -10.74
N ALA A 262 -4.83 -4.43 -11.50
CA ALA A 262 -4.19 -5.37 -12.41
C ALA A 262 -3.57 -6.57 -11.67
N ARG A 263 -3.12 -6.40 -10.42
CA ARG A 263 -2.46 -7.44 -9.62
C ARG A 263 -3.39 -8.24 -8.72
N PHE A 264 -4.43 -7.61 -8.16
CA PHE A 264 -5.23 -8.23 -7.09
C PHE A 264 -6.71 -8.36 -7.39
N ASP A 265 -7.27 -7.57 -8.32
CA ASP A 265 -8.70 -7.59 -8.58
C ASP A 265 -9.16 -8.99 -9.04
N VAL A 266 -10.26 -9.46 -8.45
CA VAL A 266 -10.80 -10.81 -8.66
C VAL A 266 -11.95 -10.73 -9.65
N GLU A 267 -11.62 -10.51 -10.93
CA GLU A 267 -12.61 -10.33 -11.99
C GLU A 267 -13.44 -11.60 -12.25
N PHE A 268 -12.83 -12.78 -12.08
CA PHE A 268 -13.46 -14.07 -12.33
C PHE A 268 -13.44 -14.95 -11.08
N SER A 269 -14.28 -14.61 -10.09
CA SER A 269 -14.47 -15.45 -8.90
C SER A 269 -14.92 -16.87 -9.30
N PRO A 270 -14.32 -17.93 -8.74
CA PRO A 270 -14.66 -19.29 -9.10
C PRO A 270 -16.04 -19.67 -8.57
N GLU A 271 -17.00 -19.91 -9.46
CA GLU A 271 -18.35 -20.36 -9.16
C GLU A 271 -18.49 -21.87 -9.34
N LEU A 272 -18.87 -22.57 -8.28
CA LEU A 272 -19.17 -24.00 -8.38
C LEU A 272 -20.62 -24.23 -8.84
N ARG A 273 -20.78 -24.74 -10.06
CA ARG A 273 -22.10 -25.12 -10.60
C ARG A 273 -22.28 -26.62 -10.57
N LYS A 274 -23.30 -27.08 -9.85
CA LYS A 274 -23.67 -28.51 -9.78
C LYS A 274 -24.44 -28.92 -11.03
N LEU A 275 -24.03 -30.03 -11.64
CA LEU A 275 -24.68 -30.68 -12.78
C LEU A 275 -25.30 -32.01 -12.33
N GLU A 276 -26.21 -32.58 -13.13
CA GLU A 276 -26.86 -33.87 -12.81
C GLU A 276 -25.85 -35.02 -12.61
N ASN A 277 -24.66 -34.96 -13.24
CA ASN A 277 -23.60 -35.97 -13.14
C ASN A 277 -22.22 -35.40 -12.71
N GLY A 278 -22.16 -34.28 -11.99
CA GLY A 278 -20.88 -33.70 -11.56
C GLY A 278 -20.97 -32.25 -11.13
N PHE A 279 -19.85 -31.53 -11.24
CA PHE A 279 -19.78 -30.08 -11.05
C PHE A 279 -18.85 -29.46 -12.10
N THR A 280 -19.09 -28.20 -12.45
CA THR A 280 -18.12 -27.34 -13.15
C THR A 280 -17.71 -26.22 -12.21
N VAL A 281 -16.50 -25.70 -12.41
CA VAL A 281 -16.02 -24.47 -11.78
C VAL A 281 -15.82 -23.48 -12.92
N ASP A 282 -16.59 -22.41 -12.90
CA ASP A 282 -16.48 -21.32 -13.87
C ASP A 282 -15.70 -20.18 -13.21
N GLY A 283 -14.80 -19.52 -13.94
CA GLY A 283 -13.98 -18.45 -13.40
C GLY A 283 -12.74 -18.92 -12.64
N PHE A 284 -11.66 -18.16 -12.79
CA PHE A 284 -10.35 -18.44 -12.25
C PHE A 284 -9.58 -17.13 -12.07
N THR A 285 -9.08 -16.90 -10.87
CA THR A 285 -8.07 -15.86 -10.59
C THR A 285 -6.98 -16.49 -9.72
N ALA A 286 -5.74 -16.26 -10.10
CA ALA A 286 -4.57 -16.65 -9.33
C ALA A 286 -3.50 -15.55 -9.34
N VAL A 287 -2.83 -15.40 -8.21
CA VAL A 287 -1.66 -14.54 -8.03
C VAL A 287 -0.46 -15.44 -7.78
N GLU A 288 0.59 -15.25 -8.57
CA GLU A 288 1.80 -16.08 -8.58
C GLU A 288 2.97 -15.23 -8.11
N LEU A 289 3.68 -15.74 -7.11
CA LEU A 289 4.94 -15.23 -6.62
C LEU A 289 6.03 -16.18 -7.08
N THR A 290 6.95 -15.67 -7.91
CA THR A 290 8.06 -16.46 -8.46
C THR A 290 9.39 -15.92 -7.95
N GLU A 291 10.21 -16.81 -7.39
CA GLU A 291 11.58 -16.48 -6.98
C GLU A 291 12.58 -17.38 -7.73
N PRO A 292 13.14 -16.90 -8.87
CA PRO A 292 13.98 -17.72 -9.73
C PRO A 292 15.28 -18.20 -9.05
N ASP A 293 15.78 -17.50 -8.03
CA ASP A 293 17.02 -17.92 -7.35
C ASP A 293 16.80 -19.06 -6.34
N ARG A 294 15.55 -19.52 -6.17
CA ARG A 294 15.14 -20.62 -5.27
C ARG A 294 14.78 -21.93 -5.98
N ASP A 295 15.19 -22.11 -7.24
CA ASP A 295 14.86 -23.27 -8.10
C ASP A 295 15.13 -24.67 -7.47
N ASP A 296 16.03 -24.76 -6.48
CA ASP A 296 16.38 -26.02 -5.79
C ASP A 296 15.65 -26.24 -4.44
N ALA A 297 14.76 -25.32 -4.01
CA ALA A 297 14.07 -25.41 -2.73
C ALA A 297 13.10 -26.60 -2.69
N ALA A 298 13.15 -27.38 -1.60
CA ALA A 298 12.20 -28.47 -1.41
C ALA A 298 10.83 -27.91 -1.01
N THR A 299 9.74 -28.52 -1.48
CA THR A 299 8.37 -28.11 -1.09
C THR A 299 8.19 -28.10 0.44
N GLU A 300 8.75 -29.08 1.15
CA GLU A 300 8.67 -29.16 2.61
C GLU A 300 9.32 -27.96 3.31
N GLU A 301 10.44 -27.46 2.77
CA GLU A 301 11.13 -26.28 3.30
C GLU A 301 10.28 -25.01 3.11
N LEU A 302 9.68 -24.84 1.93
CA LEU A 302 8.80 -23.70 1.64
C LEU A 302 7.50 -23.73 2.47
N VAL A 303 6.96 -24.92 2.76
CA VAL A 303 5.85 -25.08 3.71
C VAL A 303 6.26 -24.61 5.10
N ASP A 304 7.37 -25.13 5.63
CA ASP A 304 7.85 -24.81 6.97
C ASP A 304 8.12 -23.31 7.13
N GLU A 305 8.69 -22.69 6.10
CA GLU A 305 8.89 -21.25 6.03
C GLU A 305 7.57 -20.48 6.02
N LEU A 306 6.63 -20.81 5.14
CA LEU A 306 5.32 -20.15 5.12
C LEU A 306 4.58 -20.32 6.44
N GLU A 307 4.60 -21.52 7.03
CA GLU A 307 4.01 -21.79 8.33
C GLU A 307 4.64 -20.97 9.44
N THR A 308 5.96 -20.78 9.40
CA THR A 308 6.72 -20.05 10.43
C THR A 308 6.66 -18.54 10.23
N HIS A 309 6.58 -18.08 8.98
CA HIS A 309 6.81 -16.70 8.60
C HIS A 309 5.55 -15.91 8.26
N VAL A 310 4.57 -16.55 7.62
CA VAL A 310 3.39 -15.87 7.04
C VAL A 310 2.11 -16.34 7.73
N LEU A 311 1.95 -17.66 7.89
CA LEU A 311 0.77 -18.27 8.50
C LEU A 311 0.86 -18.32 10.03
N ASN A 312 2.00 -17.93 10.61
CA ASN A 312 2.22 -17.90 12.04
C ASN A 312 1.58 -16.65 12.67
N GLY A 313 0.30 -16.72 12.99
CA GLY A 313 -0.42 -15.61 13.60
C GLY A 313 -1.85 -15.96 13.95
N ASN A 314 -2.59 -14.94 14.41
CA ASN A 314 -4.02 -15.10 14.69
C ASN A 314 -4.89 -14.92 13.45
N ARG A 315 -4.38 -14.21 12.42
CA ARG A 315 -5.12 -13.87 11.20
C ARG A 315 -5.47 -15.10 10.37
N TYR A 316 -4.49 -15.96 10.08
CA TYR A 316 -4.71 -17.11 9.21
C TYR A 316 -4.96 -18.39 10.00
N ARG A 317 -6.00 -19.14 9.61
CA ARG A 317 -6.15 -20.55 9.94
C ARG A 317 -5.94 -21.36 8.70
N HIS A 318 -5.10 -22.39 8.77
CA HIS A 318 -4.77 -23.17 7.58
C HIS A 318 -4.82 -24.68 7.78
N GLY A 319 -4.90 -25.39 6.66
CA GLY A 319 -4.81 -26.84 6.63
C GLY A 319 -4.07 -27.33 5.38
N ILE A 320 -3.02 -28.12 5.60
CA ILE A 320 -2.20 -28.71 4.55
C ILE A 320 -2.95 -29.88 3.89
N ARG A 321 -2.84 -29.98 2.56
CA ARG A 321 -3.54 -30.92 1.67
C ARG A 321 -2.59 -31.46 0.60
N ASP A 322 -3.10 -32.40 -0.19
CA ASP A 322 -2.43 -32.98 -1.38
C ASP A 322 -0.96 -33.40 -1.14
N GLY A 323 -0.69 -33.96 0.04
CA GLY A 323 0.63 -34.46 0.39
C GLY A 323 1.68 -33.38 0.68
N GLY A 324 1.26 -32.16 1.04
CA GLY A 324 2.17 -31.07 1.42
C GLY A 324 2.28 -29.95 0.38
N THR A 325 1.65 -30.09 -0.79
CA THR A 325 1.80 -29.16 -1.92
C THR A 325 0.72 -28.08 -1.98
N LYS A 326 -0.33 -28.19 -1.15
CA LYS A 326 -1.41 -27.21 -1.09
C LYS A 326 -1.80 -26.90 0.33
N ILE A 327 -2.10 -25.63 0.58
CA ILE A 327 -2.52 -25.11 1.87
C ILE A 327 -3.85 -24.39 1.65
N ARG A 328 -4.90 -24.83 2.34
CA ARG A 328 -6.13 -24.04 2.40
C ARG A 328 -5.99 -23.01 3.50
N VAL A 329 -6.16 -21.74 3.19
CA VAL A 329 -6.04 -20.63 4.13
C VAL A 329 -7.42 -20.01 4.32
N PHE A 330 -7.76 -19.74 5.58
CA PHE A 330 -8.93 -18.98 6.00
C PHE A 330 -8.45 -17.73 6.72
N ASP A 331 -8.71 -16.57 6.12
CA ASP A 331 -8.46 -15.25 6.70
C ASP A 331 -9.58 -14.95 7.71
N THR A 332 -9.23 -15.01 8.99
CA THR A 332 -10.19 -14.83 10.08
C THR A 332 -10.59 -13.39 10.32
N GLU A 333 -9.83 -12.42 9.80
CA GLU A 333 -10.15 -11.00 9.91
C GLU A 333 -11.27 -10.63 8.95
N HIS A 334 -11.22 -11.18 7.73
CA HIS A 334 -12.14 -10.84 6.64
C HIS A 334 -13.18 -11.93 6.32
N ASP A 335 -13.14 -13.07 7.01
CA ASP A 335 -14.02 -14.23 6.76
C ASP A 335 -13.90 -14.79 5.33
N GLU A 336 -12.68 -14.76 4.78
CA GLU A 336 -12.40 -15.18 3.42
C GLU A 336 -11.56 -16.46 3.37
N THR A 337 -11.70 -17.24 2.29
CA THR A 337 -10.91 -18.45 2.08
C THR A 337 -10.18 -18.35 0.75
N PHE A 338 -8.92 -18.75 0.68
CA PHE A 338 -8.18 -18.96 -0.56
C PHE A 338 -7.32 -20.24 -0.47
N ASP A 339 -6.84 -20.75 -1.60
CA ASP A 339 -5.96 -21.91 -1.63
C ASP A 339 -4.55 -21.46 -2.08
N VAL A 340 -3.50 -21.88 -1.37
CA VAL A 340 -2.10 -21.66 -1.75
C VAL A 340 -1.55 -22.97 -2.29
N ALA A 341 -1.03 -22.99 -3.51
CA ALA A 341 -0.26 -24.12 -4.02
C ALA A 341 1.23 -23.78 -4.03
N LEU A 342 2.03 -24.78 -3.71
CA LEU A 342 3.48 -24.70 -3.67
C LEU A 342 4.02 -25.52 -4.83
N GLU A 343 4.54 -24.82 -5.82
CA GLU A 343 5.17 -25.38 -7.02
C GLU A 343 6.60 -24.83 -7.05
N PRO A 344 7.53 -25.33 -6.20
CA PRO A 344 8.80 -24.65 -5.96
C PRO A 344 9.54 -24.27 -7.26
N PRO A 345 10.06 -23.04 -7.35
CA PRO A 345 10.12 -22.03 -6.28
C PRO A 345 8.84 -21.20 -6.05
N ASP A 346 7.78 -21.47 -6.82
CA ASP A 346 6.60 -20.60 -6.90
C ASP A 346 5.61 -20.82 -5.75
N ILE A 347 5.01 -19.71 -5.31
CA ILE A 347 3.87 -19.66 -4.40
C ILE A 347 2.67 -19.12 -5.19
N VAL A 348 1.65 -19.96 -5.38
CA VAL A 348 0.48 -19.60 -6.19
C VAL A 348 -0.76 -19.50 -5.32
N LEU A 349 -1.31 -18.30 -5.20
CA LEU A 349 -2.57 -18.01 -4.51
C LEU A 349 -3.72 -18.18 -5.49
N TYR A 350 -4.66 -19.05 -5.19
CA TYR A 350 -5.88 -19.27 -5.94
C TYR A 350 -7.06 -18.67 -5.18
N ALA A 351 -7.72 -17.71 -5.82
CA ALA A 351 -8.98 -17.16 -5.32
C ALA A 351 -10.04 -18.28 -5.21
N ARG A 352 -10.98 -18.08 -4.30
CA ARG A 352 -12.20 -18.87 -4.09
C ARG A 352 -13.40 -17.93 -4.16
N GLU A 353 -14.59 -18.49 -4.04
CA GLU A 353 -15.86 -17.74 -4.14
C GLU A 353 -15.93 -16.52 -3.20
N THR A 354 -15.31 -16.61 -2.01
CA THR A 354 -15.31 -15.55 -1.01
C THR A 354 -14.03 -14.71 -1.00
N THR A 355 -13.10 -14.92 -1.93
CA THR A 355 -11.82 -14.18 -1.92
C THR A 355 -11.98 -12.84 -2.60
N SER A 356 -11.52 -11.78 -1.94
CA SER A 356 -11.40 -10.43 -2.49
C SER A 356 -9.94 -10.09 -2.81
N ALA A 357 -9.74 -8.93 -3.44
CA ALA A 357 -8.41 -8.38 -3.70
C ALA A 357 -7.61 -8.18 -2.39
N LEU A 358 -8.31 -7.83 -1.31
CA LEU A 358 -7.75 -7.58 0.01
C LEU A 358 -7.00 -8.80 0.56
N SER A 359 -7.61 -9.98 0.59
CA SER A 359 -6.95 -11.15 1.19
C SER A 359 -5.78 -11.64 0.34
N LEU A 360 -5.82 -11.44 -0.98
CA LEU A 360 -4.69 -11.74 -1.86
C LEU A 360 -3.54 -10.76 -1.63
N ARG A 361 -3.82 -9.46 -1.57
CA ARG A 361 -2.85 -8.38 -1.38
C ARG A 361 -2.15 -8.50 -0.04
N GLU A 362 -2.91 -8.71 1.03
CA GLU A 362 -2.34 -8.85 2.38
C GLU A 362 -1.51 -10.12 2.53
N PHE A 363 -1.90 -11.23 1.90
CA PHE A 363 -1.05 -12.42 1.90
C PHE A 363 0.27 -12.18 1.16
N VAL A 364 0.22 -11.52 -0.01
CA VAL A 364 1.42 -11.14 -0.77
C VAL A 364 2.31 -10.20 0.03
N ARG A 365 1.72 -9.21 0.71
CA ARG A 365 2.43 -8.30 1.62
C ARG A 365 3.13 -9.05 2.73
N GLU A 366 2.47 -10.01 3.38
CA GLU A 366 3.07 -10.84 4.43
C GLU A 366 4.23 -11.68 3.89
N VAL A 367 4.13 -12.22 2.66
CA VAL A 367 5.27 -12.88 2.02
C VAL A 367 6.43 -11.90 1.86
N TYR A 368 6.18 -10.71 1.33
CA TYR A 368 7.23 -9.71 1.11
C TYR A 368 7.86 -9.15 2.39
N GLU A 369 7.06 -8.93 3.43
CA GLU A 369 7.55 -8.34 4.68
C GLU A 369 8.19 -9.39 5.60
N ASN A 370 7.68 -10.63 5.61
CA ASN A 370 8.05 -11.60 6.65
C ASN A 370 8.77 -12.85 6.14
N LEU A 371 8.67 -13.16 4.85
CA LEU A 371 9.34 -14.30 4.23
C LEU A 371 10.51 -13.84 3.34
N ASP A 372 10.21 -13.25 2.20
CA ASP A 372 11.20 -12.80 1.23
C ASP A 372 10.64 -11.73 0.29
N SER A 373 11.38 -10.62 0.15
CA SER A 373 10.97 -9.45 -0.64
C SER A 373 11.33 -9.56 -2.12
N THR A 374 12.08 -10.58 -2.51
CA THR A 374 12.66 -10.75 -3.87
C THR A 374 11.65 -11.34 -4.87
N TYR A 375 10.64 -12.05 -4.38
CA TYR A 375 9.58 -12.64 -5.20
C TYR A 375 9.00 -11.65 -6.23
N SER A 376 8.87 -12.09 -7.48
CA SER A 376 8.22 -11.33 -8.55
C SER A 376 6.72 -11.66 -8.62
N LEU A 377 5.88 -10.66 -8.87
CA LEU A 377 4.41 -10.80 -8.82
C LEU A 377 3.78 -10.87 -10.21
N ALA A 378 2.97 -11.90 -10.46
CA ALA A 378 2.15 -12.03 -11.67
C ALA A 378 0.69 -12.40 -11.34
N LYS A 379 -0.27 -11.87 -12.11
CA LYS A 379 -1.69 -12.29 -12.05
C LYS A 379 -2.04 -13.12 -13.27
N LYS A 380 -2.69 -14.26 -13.05
CA LYS A 380 -3.31 -15.11 -14.08
C LYS A 380 -4.80 -15.18 -13.82
N GLN A 381 -5.63 -14.84 -14.80
CA GLN A 381 -7.07 -14.94 -14.67
C GLN A 381 -7.73 -15.45 -15.95
N ASN A 382 -8.83 -16.19 -15.81
CA ASN A 382 -9.50 -16.84 -16.93
C ASN A 382 -11.01 -17.00 -16.67
N PRO A 383 -11.90 -16.58 -17.58
CA PRO A 383 -13.35 -16.68 -17.41
C PRO A 383 -13.93 -18.11 -17.50
N VAL A 384 -13.14 -19.13 -17.87
CA VAL A 384 -13.68 -20.24 -18.65
C VAL A 384 -14.56 -21.24 -17.87
N ALA A 385 -15.81 -21.33 -18.35
CA ALA A 385 -16.58 -22.56 -18.50
C ALA A 385 -16.14 -23.28 -19.81
N ILE A 386 -15.45 -24.44 -19.72
CA ILE A 386 -15.25 -25.29 -20.92
C ILE A 386 -16.55 -26.05 -21.13
N GLN A 387 -17.28 -25.74 -22.21
CA GLN A 387 -18.44 -26.53 -22.67
C GLN A 387 -18.02 -27.92 -23.15
#